data_AF-A0A9N7R1Q9-F1
#
_entry.id   AF-A0A9N7R1Q9-F1
#
_cell.length_a   1.000
_cell.length_b   1.000
_cell.length_c   1.000
_cell.angle_alpha   90.00
_cell.angle_beta   90.00
_cell.angle_gamma   90.00
#
_symmetry.space_group_name_H-M   'P 1'
#
loop_
_entity.id
_entity.type
_entity.pdbx_description
1 polymer ?
#
loop_
_entity_poly.entity_id
_entity_poly.type
_entity_poly.pdbx_seq_one_letter_code
_entity_poly.pdbx_strand_id
1 'polypeptide(L)'
;MGFPWGKLGLLCVDGFSVLESNPSYLESRVDAIKNIDGFNTVSVISICLAFPRVLYDNDKMDGLLSDLKVLFLDYDLLSCVEGGDIDAVVAVCEKIKSFYDRGCEMGRMGDLMGRNKSVFIEHSRDVLINKIEYFRKLEVRIEQNAVFLLSRPEIFYFDLETGVVSISGFLKQLGLSDKELECHRQKYPHVFGRTRLANLPNAMRSMDLGKWFFQRMKYGNHSLLANCSTNCTEDVDRQYEEDIRKILAKKTHAYAIKKLEFLQGIGFGENRYTVKALVSLNGSGDQLLR
;
A
#
# COMPACT_ATOMS: atom_id res chain seq x y z
N MET A 1 12.49 33.90 3.86
CA MET A 1 11.71 32.65 4.02
C MET A 1 12.54 31.36 4.10
N GLY A 2 13.80 31.32 3.64
CA GLY A 2 14.71 30.18 3.93
C GLY A 2 14.55 28.94 3.03
N PHE A 3 13.66 28.98 2.03
CA PHE A 3 13.47 27.89 1.08
C PHE A 3 14.73 27.60 0.26
N PRO A 4 15.11 26.32 0.06
CA PRO A 4 16.23 25.96 -0.81
C PRO A 4 15.92 26.33 -2.27
N TRP A 5 16.79 27.13 -2.89
CA TRP A 5 16.60 27.62 -4.26
C TRP A 5 16.34 26.49 -5.27
N GLY A 6 17.11 25.40 -5.18
CA GLY A 6 16.97 24.23 -6.06
C GLY A 6 15.66 23.46 -5.91
N LYS A 7 14.83 23.77 -4.90
CA LYS A 7 13.55 23.09 -4.62
C LYS A 7 12.32 23.96 -4.86
N LEU A 8 12.48 25.22 -5.27
CA LEU A 8 11.36 26.12 -5.53
C LEU A 8 10.41 25.61 -6.62
N GLY A 9 10.91 24.80 -7.56
CA GLY A 9 10.08 24.14 -8.57
C GLY A 9 9.00 23.23 -7.98
N LEU A 10 9.21 22.66 -6.79
CA LEU A 10 8.21 21.83 -6.11
C LEU A 10 6.99 22.62 -5.64
N LEU A 11 7.12 23.95 -5.48
CA LEU A 11 6.04 24.85 -5.08
C LEU A 11 5.22 25.34 -6.28
N CYS A 12 5.59 24.94 -7.50
CA CYS A 12 4.85 25.23 -8.72
C CYS A 12 4.13 23.97 -9.15
N VAL A 13 2.82 23.91 -8.91
CA VAL A 13 1.94 22.77 -9.19
C VAL A 13 0.83 23.19 -10.13
N ASP A 14 0.13 22.24 -10.76
CA ASP A 14 -0.93 22.54 -11.71
C ASP A 14 -1.96 23.53 -11.13
N GLY A 15 -2.05 24.71 -11.74
CA GLY A 15 -2.98 25.78 -11.32
C GLY A 15 -2.47 26.70 -10.21
N PHE A 16 -1.26 26.53 -9.70
CA PHE A 16 -0.63 27.44 -8.73
C PHE A 16 0.89 27.56 -8.91
N SER A 17 1.37 28.78 -9.05
CA SER A 17 2.80 29.09 -9.09
C SER A 17 3.16 30.05 -7.95
N VAL A 18 4.08 29.61 -7.08
CA VAL A 18 4.61 30.48 -6.02
C VAL A 18 5.35 31.70 -6.59
N LEU A 19 5.88 31.59 -7.82
CA LEU A 19 6.62 32.65 -8.49
C LEU A 19 5.73 33.78 -9.02
N GLU A 20 4.45 33.47 -9.27
CA GLU A 20 3.46 34.41 -9.78
C GLU A 20 2.57 34.97 -8.66
N SER A 21 2.73 34.45 -7.45
CA SER A 21 1.95 34.82 -6.27
C SER A 21 2.46 36.11 -5.61
N ASN A 22 1.56 36.82 -4.93
CA ASN A 22 1.95 38.03 -4.21
C ASN A 22 2.91 37.70 -3.05
N PRO A 23 4.14 38.25 -3.01
CA PRO A 23 5.11 37.97 -1.96
C PRO A 23 4.62 38.28 -0.54
N SER A 24 3.87 39.37 -0.33
CA SER A 24 3.38 39.74 1.00
C SER A 24 2.31 38.77 1.51
N TYR A 25 1.51 38.22 0.59
CA TYR A 25 0.53 37.19 0.92
C TYR A 25 1.23 35.89 1.32
N LEU A 26 2.22 35.45 0.55
CA LEU A 26 3.00 34.25 0.86
C LEU A 26 3.74 34.37 2.20
N GLU A 27 4.36 35.53 2.45
CA GLU A 27 5.04 35.81 3.73
C GLU A 27 4.05 35.74 4.90
N SER A 28 2.90 36.41 4.78
CA SER A 28 1.85 36.36 5.80
C SER A 28 1.36 34.92 6.04
N ARG A 29 1.26 34.11 4.98
CA ARG A 29 0.81 32.71 5.10
C ARG A 29 1.85 31.82 5.76
N VAL A 30 3.11 31.94 5.37
CA VAL A 30 4.24 31.23 5.99
C VAL A 30 4.35 31.61 7.46
N ASP A 31 4.21 32.89 7.79
CA ASP A 31 4.23 33.38 9.16
C ASP A 31 3.02 32.89 9.97
N ALA A 32 1.84 32.77 9.35
CA ALA A 32 0.68 32.18 10.01
C ALA A 32 0.95 30.71 10.39
N ILE A 33 1.42 29.89 9.45
CA ILE A 33 1.76 28.48 9.73
C ILE A 33 2.84 28.39 10.80
N LYS A 34 3.85 29.26 10.74
CA LYS A 34 4.93 29.28 11.74
C LYS A 34 4.45 29.67 13.14
N ASN A 35 3.78 30.81 13.25
CA ASN A 35 3.53 31.46 14.53
C ASN A 35 2.23 31.01 15.20
N ILE A 36 1.18 30.70 14.41
CA ILE A 36 -0.11 30.25 14.93
C ILE A 36 -0.05 28.76 15.26
N ASP A 37 0.53 27.97 14.36
CA ASP A 37 0.56 26.52 14.55
C ASP A 37 1.76 26.04 15.38
N GLY A 38 2.79 26.88 15.54
CA GLY A 38 3.94 26.62 16.42
C GLY A 38 5.07 25.83 15.76
N PHE A 39 5.07 25.69 14.44
CA PHE A 39 6.10 24.99 13.71
C PHE A 39 7.42 25.79 13.66
N ASN A 40 8.56 25.08 13.75
CA ASN A 40 9.86 25.70 13.49
C ASN A 40 10.07 25.93 11.98
N THR A 41 11.07 26.75 11.63
CA THR A 41 11.36 27.11 10.24
C THR A 41 11.61 25.90 9.32
N VAL A 42 12.31 24.86 9.81
CA VAL A 42 12.61 23.66 9.02
C VAL A 42 11.31 22.91 8.70
N SER A 43 10.44 22.73 9.68
CA SER A 43 9.13 22.11 9.50
C SER A 43 8.26 22.88 8.51
N VAL A 44 8.15 24.20 8.67
CA VAL A 44 7.31 25.03 7.78
C VAL A 44 7.76 24.90 6.33
N ILE A 45 9.07 25.04 6.07
CA ILE A 45 9.62 24.88 4.72
C ILE A 45 9.33 23.48 4.18
N SER A 46 9.56 22.45 4.98
CA SER A 46 9.39 21.05 4.55
C SER A 46 7.94 20.70 4.25
N ILE A 47 7.00 21.17 5.08
CA ILE A 47 5.56 21.02 4.88
C ILE A 47 5.15 21.72 3.59
N CYS A 48 5.59 22.95 3.36
CA CYS A 48 5.26 23.69 2.13
C CYS A 48 5.79 22.99 0.88
N LEU A 49 7.01 22.43 0.93
CA LEU A 49 7.61 21.70 -0.19
C LEU A 49 6.87 20.39 -0.51
N ALA A 50 6.45 19.63 0.51
CA ALA A 50 5.70 18.40 0.30
C ALA A 50 4.22 18.66 -0.04
N PHE A 51 3.63 19.71 0.54
CA PHE A 51 2.21 20.07 0.40
C PHE A 51 2.06 21.54 -0.05
N PRO A 52 2.39 21.90 -1.30
CA PRO A 52 2.32 23.29 -1.76
C PRO A 52 0.97 23.98 -1.56
N ARG A 53 -0.12 23.18 -1.58
CA ARG A 53 -1.50 23.64 -1.34
C ARG A 53 -1.71 24.35 -0.01
N VAL A 54 -0.88 24.10 1.01
CA VAL A 54 -0.98 24.82 2.30
C VAL A 54 -0.76 26.33 2.13
N LEU A 55 -0.10 26.76 1.05
CA LEU A 55 0.19 28.17 0.77
C LEU A 55 -0.99 28.95 0.17
N TYR A 56 -2.02 28.28 -0.35
CA TYR A 56 -3.09 28.96 -1.10
C TYR A 56 -4.51 28.39 -0.92
N ASP A 57 -4.68 27.22 -0.29
CA ASP A 57 -5.97 26.54 -0.12
C ASP A 57 -6.28 26.33 1.37
N ASN A 58 -6.47 27.42 2.11
CA ASN A 58 -6.56 27.42 3.57
C ASN A 58 -7.64 26.46 4.08
N ASP A 59 -8.89 26.65 3.63
CA ASP A 59 -10.05 25.91 4.14
C ASP A 59 -9.93 24.39 3.98
N LYS A 60 -9.25 23.92 2.93
CA LYS A 60 -9.08 22.47 2.68
C LYS A 60 -7.86 21.88 3.38
N MET A 61 -6.88 22.71 3.72
CA MET A 61 -5.60 22.26 4.26
C MET A 61 -5.50 22.42 5.79
N ASP A 62 -6.46 23.09 6.43
CA ASP A 62 -6.51 23.25 7.89
C ASP A 62 -6.54 21.89 8.63
N GLY A 63 -7.24 20.90 8.07
CA GLY A 63 -7.21 19.54 8.60
C GLY A 63 -5.82 18.90 8.54
N LEU A 64 -5.07 19.13 7.45
CA LEU A 64 -3.70 18.62 7.32
C LEU A 64 -2.79 19.31 8.34
N LEU A 65 -2.86 20.64 8.45
CA LEU A 65 -2.04 21.39 9.41
C LEU A 65 -2.35 20.96 10.84
N SER A 66 -3.61 20.70 11.17
CA SER A 66 -4.03 20.16 12.46
C SER A 66 -3.40 18.79 12.75
N ASP A 67 -3.45 17.86 11.79
CA ASP A 67 -2.79 16.57 11.93
C ASP A 67 -1.27 16.72 12.09
N LEU A 68 -0.63 17.49 11.21
CA LEU A 68 0.83 17.70 11.24
C LEU A 68 1.29 18.36 12.54
N LYS A 69 0.47 19.23 13.13
CA LYS A 69 0.75 19.84 14.43
C LYS A 69 0.85 18.78 15.51
N VAL A 70 -0.11 17.86 15.56
CA VAL A 70 -0.10 16.71 16.48
C VAL A 70 1.15 15.86 16.25
N LEU A 71 1.50 15.55 15.00
CA LEU A 71 2.69 14.73 14.70
C LEU A 71 4.00 15.40 15.12
N PHE A 72 4.20 16.66 14.72
CA PHE A 72 5.47 17.34 14.85
C PHE A 72 5.68 17.92 16.25
N LEU A 73 4.62 18.37 16.92
CA LEU A 73 4.72 19.04 18.21
C LEU A 73 4.35 18.10 19.37
N ASP A 74 3.18 17.45 19.32
CA ASP A 74 2.71 16.64 20.45
C ASP A 74 3.46 15.30 20.53
N TYR A 75 3.62 14.66 19.38
CA TYR A 75 4.35 13.40 19.28
C TYR A 75 5.84 13.60 18.99
N ASP A 76 6.32 14.83 18.81
CA ASP A 76 7.73 15.15 18.56
C ASP A 76 8.35 14.23 17.48
N LEU A 77 7.76 14.22 16.28
CA LEU A 77 8.26 13.43 15.15
C LEU A 77 9.69 13.83 14.76
N LEU A 78 10.02 15.11 14.86
CA LEU A 78 11.30 15.65 14.38
C LEU A 78 12.50 15.11 15.17
N SER A 79 12.35 14.83 16.47
CA SER A 79 13.45 14.23 17.24
C SER A 79 13.83 12.83 16.77
N CYS A 80 12.96 12.16 15.99
CA CYS A 80 13.23 10.87 15.38
C CYS A 80 13.82 10.96 13.96
N VAL A 81 13.94 12.18 13.39
CA VAL A 81 14.49 12.37 12.05
C VAL A 81 16.00 12.57 12.14
N GLU A 82 16.77 11.60 11.63
CA GLU A 82 18.22 11.71 11.56
C GLU A 82 18.64 12.94 10.72
N GLY A 83 19.61 13.72 11.22
CA GLY A 83 20.10 14.95 10.60
C GLY A 83 19.19 16.17 10.80
N GLY A 84 17.87 15.99 10.85
CA GLY A 84 16.90 17.05 11.12
C GLY A 84 16.92 18.21 10.11
N ASP A 85 17.53 18.01 8.94
CA ASP A 85 17.59 19.02 7.88
C ASP A 85 16.31 19.04 7.03
N ILE A 86 16.18 20.06 6.18
CA ILE A 86 15.01 20.24 5.31
C ILE A 86 14.79 19.02 4.41
N ASP A 87 15.84 18.35 3.94
CA ASP A 87 15.71 17.25 2.98
C ASP A 87 15.19 15.99 3.66
N ALA A 88 15.71 15.69 4.85
CA ALA A 88 15.25 14.59 5.68
C ALA A 88 13.79 14.79 6.12
N VAL A 89 13.42 16.00 6.56
CA VAL A 89 12.05 16.30 6.99
C VAL A 89 11.08 16.31 5.79
N VAL A 90 11.49 16.83 4.61
CA VAL A 90 10.70 16.71 3.38
C VAL A 90 10.44 15.25 3.01
N ALA A 91 11.45 14.37 3.13
CA ALA A 91 11.26 12.96 2.85
C ALA A 91 10.23 12.31 3.77
N VAL A 92 10.21 12.68 5.05
CA VAL A 92 9.17 12.25 6.01
C VAL A 92 7.80 12.82 5.66
N CYS A 93 7.70 14.10 5.30
CA CYS A 93 6.46 14.71 4.83
C CYS A 93 5.91 14.02 3.57
N GLU A 94 6.76 13.62 2.63
CA GLU A 94 6.38 12.88 1.42
C GLU A 94 5.88 11.45 1.72
N LYS A 95 6.40 10.81 2.79
CA LYS A 95 5.85 9.55 3.29
C LYS A 95 4.46 9.76 3.89
N ILE A 96 4.26 10.80 4.70
CA ILE A 96 2.95 11.16 5.26
C ILE A 96 1.95 11.47 4.13
N LYS A 97 2.37 12.27 3.15
CA LYS A 97 1.58 12.61 1.95
C LYS A 97 1.06 11.39 1.22
N SER A 98 1.86 10.32 1.13
CA SER A 98 1.45 9.09 0.44
C SER A 98 0.18 8.45 1.02
N PHE A 99 -0.13 8.68 2.31
CA PHE A 99 -1.37 8.26 2.95
C PHE A 99 -2.54 9.19 2.58
N TYR A 100 -2.35 10.50 2.61
CA TYR A 100 -3.39 11.47 2.21
C TYR A 100 -3.75 11.36 0.73
N ASP A 101 -2.77 11.18 -0.16
CA ASP A 101 -2.98 10.91 -1.59
C ASP A 101 -3.82 9.64 -1.83
N ARG A 102 -3.87 8.74 -0.84
CA ARG A 102 -4.65 7.50 -0.84
C ARG A 102 -5.90 7.59 0.04
N GLY A 103 -6.42 8.80 0.24
CA GLY A 103 -7.72 9.02 0.84
C GLY A 103 -7.75 8.99 2.38
N CYS A 104 -6.61 9.01 3.06
CA CYS A 104 -6.64 9.42 4.47
C CYS A 104 -7.29 10.80 4.57
N GLU A 105 -8.21 10.94 5.51
CA GLU A 105 -8.94 12.18 5.66
C GLU A 105 -8.21 13.10 6.64
N MET A 106 -7.99 14.32 6.18
CA MET A 106 -7.28 15.36 6.90
C MET A 106 -8.05 15.80 8.15
N GLY A 107 -7.33 15.97 9.26
CA GLY A 107 -7.85 16.41 10.56
C GLY A 107 -8.32 15.27 11.47
N ARG A 108 -8.22 14.01 11.03
CA ARG A 108 -8.56 12.83 11.85
C ARG A 108 -7.41 11.83 11.99
N MET A 109 -6.25 12.08 11.37
CA MET A 109 -5.15 11.10 11.33
C MET A 109 -4.01 11.40 12.29
N GLY A 110 -3.94 12.62 12.83
CA GLY A 110 -2.82 13.11 13.61
C GLY A 110 -2.40 12.19 14.75
N ASP A 111 -3.34 11.83 15.62
CA ASP A 111 -3.10 10.95 16.77
C ASP A 111 -2.67 9.53 16.34
N LEU A 112 -3.35 8.95 15.35
CA LEU A 112 -3.05 7.60 14.87
C LEU A 112 -1.66 7.53 14.23
N MET A 113 -1.31 8.50 13.40
CA MET A 113 0.01 8.60 12.78
C MET A 113 1.09 8.91 13.82
N GLY A 114 0.81 9.77 14.80
CA GLY A 114 1.73 10.12 15.88
C GLY A 114 2.12 8.93 16.75
N ARG A 115 1.13 8.12 17.18
CA ARG A 115 1.39 6.87 17.93
C ARG A 115 2.24 5.86 17.16
N ASN A 116 2.15 5.90 15.83
CA ASN A 116 2.84 4.98 14.93
C ASN A 116 3.90 5.72 14.10
N LYS A 117 4.49 6.80 14.65
CA LYS A 117 5.40 7.68 13.92
C LYS A 117 6.63 6.97 13.34
N SER A 118 7.06 5.88 13.99
CA SER A 118 8.17 5.02 13.52
C SER A 118 7.96 4.52 12.10
N VAL A 119 6.72 4.30 11.67
CA VAL A 119 6.38 3.88 10.30
C VAL A 119 6.93 4.85 9.26
N PHE A 120 6.90 6.16 9.54
CA PHE A 120 7.40 7.19 8.62
C PHE A 120 8.91 7.39 8.74
N ILE A 121 9.54 6.90 9.79
CA ILE A 121 10.99 6.97 9.98
C ILE A 121 11.66 5.77 9.33
N GLU A 122 11.24 4.56 9.71
CA GLU A 122 11.91 3.30 9.44
C GLU A 122 11.70 2.78 8.01
N HIS A 123 10.54 3.05 7.41
CA HIS A 123 10.21 2.50 6.09
C HIS A 123 10.40 3.51 4.97
N SER A 124 10.83 3.03 3.80
CA SER A 124 10.89 3.85 2.59
C SER A 124 9.47 4.16 2.10
N ARG A 125 9.33 5.24 1.32
CA ARG A 125 8.06 5.62 0.70
C ARG A 125 7.46 4.48 -0.15
N ASP A 126 8.30 3.76 -0.87
CA ASP A 126 7.86 2.65 -1.73
C ASP A 126 7.30 1.48 -0.92
N VAL A 127 7.90 1.16 0.24
CA VAL A 127 7.37 0.14 1.15
C VAL A 127 5.97 0.54 1.63
N LEU A 128 5.78 1.79 2.04
CA LEU A 128 4.48 2.29 2.51
C LEU A 128 3.42 2.17 1.41
N ILE A 129 3.75 2.64 0.21
CA ILE A 129 2.87 2.58 -0.96
C ILE A 129 2.52 1.12 -1.27
N ASN A 130 3.49 0.23 -1.34
CA ASN A 130 3.28 -1.18 -1.68
C ASN A 130 2.34 -1.86 -0.69
N LYS A 131 2.46 -1.58 0.62
CA LYS A 131 1.53 -2.11 1.63
C LYS A 131 0.10 -1.59 1.43
N ILE A 132 -0.08 -0.30 1.17
CA ILE A 132 -1.41 0.26 0.93
C ILE A 132 -2.03 -0.35 -0.34
N GLU A 133 -1.25 -0.45 -1.42
CA GLU A 133 -1.69 -1.06 -2.68
C GLU A 133 -2.04 -2.54 -2.55
N TYR A 134 -1.32 -3.29 -1.71
CA TYR A 134 -1.62 -4.69 -1.42
C TYR A 134 -3.05 -4.85 -0.88
N PHE A 135 -3.45 -4.08 0.13
CA PHE A 135 -4.81 -4.17 0.69
C PHE A 135 -5.86 -3.47 -0.19
N ARG A 136 -5.47 -2.49 -1.02
CA ARG A 136 -6.36 -1.86 -2.00
C ARG A 136 -6.94 -2.86 -3.00
N LYS A 137 -6.19 -3.92 -3.35
CA LYS A 137 -6.65 -5.03 -4.21
C LYS A 137 -7.90 -5.76 -3.68
N LEU A 138 -8.24 -5.61 -2.39
CA LEU A 138 -9.44 -6.20 -1.78
C LEU A 138 -10.74 -5.42 -2.06
N GLU A 139 -10.65 -4.27 -2.76
CA GLU A 139 -11.79 -3.39 -3.08
C GLU A 139 -12.60 -2.93 -1.85
N VAL A 140 -11.90 -2.79 -0.73
CA VAL A 140 -12.43 -2.09 0.44
C VAL A 140 -12.20 -0.58 0.29
N ARG A 141 -13.01 0.20 1.01
CA ARG A 141 -12.92 1.67 1.03
C ARG A 141 -11.49 2.10 1.36
N ILE A 142 -10.93 2.98 0.55
CA ILE A 142 -9.50 3.32 0.59
C ILE A 142 -9.09 3.92 1.93
N GLU A 143 -9.99 4.68 2.55
CA GLU A 143 -9.83 5.31 3.86
C GLU A 143 -9.64 4.25 4.96
N GLN A 144 -10.27 3.08 4.79
CA GLN A 144 -10.16 1.99 5.78
C GLN A 144 -8.81 1.28 5.70
N ASN A 145 -8.16 1.22 4.53
CA ASN A 145 -6.88 0.54 4.37
C ASN A 145 -5.77 1.25 5.12
N ALA A 146 -5.68 2.56 4.94
CA ALA A 146 -4.64 3.38 5.55
C ALA A 146 -4.78 3.43 7.08
N VAL A 147 -6.01 3.59 7.58
CA VAL A 147 -6.31 3.51 9.02
C VAL A 147 -5.96 2.12 9.58
N PHE A 148 -6.31 1.05 8.86
CA PHE A 148 -5.97 -0.32 9.28
C PHE A 148 -4.46 -0.54 9.39
N LEU A 149 -3.70 -0.13 8.38
CA LEU A 149 -2.24 -0.30 8.35
C LEU A 149 -1.55 0.48 9.48
N LEU A 150 -1.98 1.71 9.74
CA LEU A 150 -1.45 2.48 10.87
C LEU A 150 -1.92 1.95 12.22
N SER A 151 -3.07 1.28 12.29
CA SER A 151 -3.52 0.61 13.51
C SER A 151 -2.78 -0.71 13.77
N ARG A 152 -2.06 -1.23 12.78
CA ARG A 152 -1.33 -2.51 12.79
C ARG A 152 0.04 -2.33 12.09
N PRO A 153 0.94 -1.50 12.66
CA PRO A 153 2.20 -1.15 12.02
C PRO A 153 3.11 -2.37 11.79
N GLU A 154 2.89 -3.48 12.50
CA GLU A 154 3.64 -4.72 12.34
C GLU A 154 3.59 -5.26 10.89
N ILE A 155 2.53 -4.94 10.15
CA ILE A 155 2.34 -5.35 8.76
C ILE A 155 3.43 -4.78 7.82
N PHE A 156 4.02 -3.63 8.16
CA PHE A 156 5.09 -3.05 7.35
C PHE A 156 6.37 -3.89 7.37
N TYR A 157 6.56 -4.75 8.38
CA TYR A 157 7.70 -5.66 8.49
C TYR A 157 7.48 -7.02 7.82
N PHE A 158 6.24 -7.36 7.43
CA PHE A 158 5.95 -8.65 6.82
C PHE A 158 6.45 -8.68 5.37
N ASP A 159 7.00 -9.81 4.92
CA ASP A 159 7.24 -10.04 3.49
C ASP A 159 5.93 -10.50 2.85
N LEU A 160 5.28 -9.60 2.11
CA LEU A 160 4.04 -9.90 1.38
C LEU A 160 4.29 -10.26 -0.08
N GLU A 161 5.54 -10.25 -0.55
CA GLU A 161 5.88 -10.44 -1.95
C GLU A 161 6.28 -11.90 -2.25
N THR A 162 7.16 -12.48 -1.41
CA THR A 162 7.80 -13.77 -1.74
C THR A 162 7.11 -14.99 -1.15
N GLY A 163 6.34 -14.83 -0.06
CA GLY A 163 5.68 -15.94 0.64
C GLY A 163 4.72 -16.72 -0.27
N VAL A 164 4.52 -18.01 0.02
CA VAL A 164 3.57 -18.88 -0.72
C VAL A 164 2.60 -19.51 0.28
N VAL A 165 1.33 -19.62 -0.09
CA VAL A 165 0.29 -20.21 0.76
C VAL A 165 -0.60 -21.16 -0.03
N SER A 166 -1.04 -22.23 0.62
CA SER A 166 -2.21 -23.00 0.18
C SER A 166 -3.47 -22.20 0.50
N ILE A 167 -4.33 -21.98 -0.50
CA ILE A 167 -5.63 -21.33 -0.27
C ILE A 167 -6.47 -22.11 0.73
N SER A 168 -6.48 -23.44 0.66
CA SER A 168 -7.26 -24.27 1.60
C SER A 168 -6.75 -24.14 3.03
N GLY A 169 -5.44 -24.34 3.24
CA GLY A 169 -4.83 -24.27 4.56
C GLY A 169 -4.99 -22.89 5.18
N PHE A 170 -4.75 -21.84 4.38
CA PHE A 170 -4.86 -20.46 4.84
C PHE A 170 -6.29 -20.06 5.23
N LEU A 171 -7.30 -20.44 4.43
CA LEU A 171 -8.70 -20.17 4.77
C LEU A 171 -9.16 -20.92 6.04
N LYS A 172 -8.69 -22.16 6.26
CA LYS A 172 -8.95 -22.90 7.50
C LYS A 172 -8.33 -22.20 8.71
N GLN A 173 -7.10 -21.71 8.60
CA GLN A 173 -6.45 -20.94 9.68
C GLN A 173 -7.17 -19.63 9.99
N LEU A 174 -7.86 -19.04 9.01
CA LEU A 174 -8.74 -17.89 9.21
C LEU A 174 -10.12 -18.25 9.80
N GLY A 175 -10.39 -19.54 10.00
CA GLY A 175 -11.58 -20.03 10.67
C GLY A 175 -12.73 -20.42 9.74
N LEU A 176 -12.49 -20.68 8.45
CA LEU A 176 -13.50 -21.35 7.61
C LEU A 176 -13.66 -22.81 8.04
N SER A 177 -14.90 -23.26 8.18
CA SER A 177 -15.21 -24.67 8.40
C SER A 177 -14.92 -25.51 7.13
N ASP A 178 -14.69 -26.81 7.30
CA ASP A 178 -14.48 -27.73 6.17
C ASP A 178 -15.65 -27.71 5.18
N LYS A 179 -16.87 -27.54 5.68
CA LYS A 179 -18.08 -27.45 4.84
C LYS A 179 -18.09 -26.19 4.00
N GLU A 180 -17.82 -25.03 4.61
CA GLU A 180 -17.74 -23.76 3.88
C GLU A 180 -16.61 -23.79 2.86
N LEU A 181 -15.46 -24.35 3.23
CA LEU A 181 -14.31 -24.48 2.34
C LEU A 181 -14.65 -25.31 1.10
N GLU A 182 -15.32 -26.45 1.29
CA GLU A 182 -15.71 -27.31 0.17
C GLU A 182 -16.74 -26.62 -0.74
N CYS A 183 -17.69 -25.86 -0.18
CA CYS A 183 -18.60 -25.03 -0.99
C CYS A 183 -17.83 -24.02 -1.86
N HIS A 184 -16.83 -23.34 -1.30
CA HIS A 184 -16.00 -22.40 -2.08
C HIS A 184 -15.15 -23.11 -3.12
N ARG A 185 -14.62 -24.31 -2.81
CA ARG A 185 -13.84 -25.11 -3.74
C ARG A 185 -14.65 -25.53 -4.96
N GLN A 186 -15.91 -25.90 -4.76
CA GLN A 186 -16.82 -26.26 -5.85
C GLN A 186 -17.22 -25.04 -6.69
N LYS A 187 -17.41 -23.87 -6.05
CA LYS A 187 -17.82 -22.63 -6.73
C LYS A 187 -16.69 -21.94 -7.48
N TYR A 188 -15.48 -21.92 -6.92
CA TYR A 188 -14.31 -21.22 -7.46
C TYR A 188 -13.08 -22.14 -7.61
N PRO A 189 -13.20 -23.28 -8.31
CA PRO A 189 -12.15 -24.28 -8.34
C PRO A 189 -10.82 -23.80 -8.96
N HIS A 190 -10.86 -22.73 -9.76
CA HIS A 190 -9.70 -22.12 -10.38
C HIS A 190 -8.80 -21.34 -9.41
N VAL A 191 -9.33 -20.93 -8.25
CA VAL A 191 -8.57 -20.19 -7.23
C VAL A 191 -7.80 -21.15 -6.31
N PHE A 192 -8.35 -22.33 -6.05
CA PHE A 192 -7.81 -23.29 -5.08
C PHE A 192 -6.50 -23.92 -5.56
N GLY A 193 -5.46 -23.87 -4.73
CA GLY A 193 -4.11 -24.28 -5.05
C GLY A 193 -3.13 -23.51 -4.18
N ARG A 194 -1.85 -23.57 -4.51
CA ARG A 194 -0.87 -22.62 -3.96
C ARG A 194 -0.98 -21.27 -4.64
N THR A 195 -0.69 -20.20 -3.92
CA THR A 195 -0.55 -18.85 -4.48
C THR A 195 0.59 -18.13 -3.79
N ARG A 196 1.25 -17.22 -4.51
CA ARG A 196 2.11 -16.21 -3.87
C ARG A 196 1.26 -15.30 -3.01
N LEU A 197 1.84 -14.86 -1.89
CA LEU A 197 1.22 -13.95 -0.95
C LEU A 197 0.89 -12.61 -1.63
N ALA A 198 1.73 -12.16 -2.56
CA ALA A 198 1.51 -10.97 -3.39
C ALA A 198 0.16 -10.96 -4.14
N ASN A 199 -0.32 -12.17 -4.47
CA ASN A 199 -1.56 -12.41 -5.21
C ASN A 199 -2.73 -12.81 -4.31
N LEU A 200 -2.50 -13.04 -3.02
CA LEU A 200 -3.53 -13.44 -2.07
C LEU A 200 -4.73 -12.49 -2.04
N PRO A 201 -4.58 -11.16 -2.08
CA PRO A 201 -5.73 -10.26 -2.15
C PRO A 201 -6.61 -10.51 -3.38
N ASN A 202 -5.99 -10.81 -4.53
CA ASN A 202 -6.71 -11.09 -5.76
C ASN A 202 -7.41 -12.45 -5.69
N ALA A 203 -6.76 -13.47 -5.10
CA ALA A 203 -7.41 -14.76 -4.85
C ALA A 203 -8.64 -14.62 -3.93
N MET A 204 -8.51 -13.86 -2.84
CA MET A 204 -9.64 -13.57 -1.93
C MET A 204 -10.76 -12.83 -2.66
N ARG A 205 -10.43 -11.84 -3.49
CA ARG A 205 -11.41 -11.11 -4.31
C ARG A 205 -12.12 -12.03 -5.31
N SER A 206 -11.39 -12.88 -6.02
CA SER A 206 -11.96 -13.80 -7.03
C SER A 206 -12.90 -14.86 -6.46
N MET A 207 -12.85 -15.09 -5.14
CA MET A 207 -13.80 -15.94 -4.40
C MET A 207 -14.92 -15.16 -3.70
N ASP A 208 -15.07 -13.87 -3.96
CA ASP A 208 -15.99 -12.96 -3.24
C ASP A 208 -15.72 -12.87 -1.72
N LEU A 209 -14.49 -13.19 -1.28
CA LEU A 209 -14.06 -13.15 0.12
C LEU A 209 -13.29 -11.88 0.49
N GLY A 210 -13.07 -10.94 -0.43
CA GLY A 210 -12.22 -9.76 -0.22
C GLY A 210 -12.56 -8.96 1.05
N LYS A 211 -13.83 -8.59 1.24
CA LYS A 211 -14.30 -7.87 2.44
C LYS A 211 -14.18 -8.73 3.71
N TRP A 212 -14.56 -10.00 3.63
CA TRP A 212 -14.48 -10.92 4.76
C TRP A 212 -13.04 -11.10 5.23
N PHE A 213 -12.12 -11.32 4.29
CA PHE A 213 -10.69 -11.44 4.54
C PHE A 213 -10.13 -10.17 5.18
N PHE A 214 -10.47 -8.99 4.65
CA PHE A 214 -10.04 -7.71 5.24
C PHE A 214 -10.48 -7.58 6.71
N GLN A 215 -11.73 -7.94 7.04
CA GLN A 215 -12.19 -7.90 8.43
C GLN A 215 -11.42 -8.87 9.33
N ARG A 216 -11.09 -10.07 8.85
CA ARG A 216 -10.24 -11.01 9.62
C ARG A 216 -8.86 -10.43 9.90
N MET A 217 -8.21 -9.81 8.90
CA MET A 217 -6.92 -9.15 9.09
C MET A 217 -7.00 -8.03 10.12
N LYS A 218 -8.04 -7.18 10.01
CA LYS A 218 -8.29 -6.05 10.91
C LYS A 218 -8.48 -6.48 12.37
N TYR A 219 -9.20 -7.58 12.61
CA TYR A 219 -9.56 -8.05 13.94
C TYR A 219 -8.65 -9.15 14.52
N GLY A 220 -7.39 -9.20 14.08
CA GLY A 220 -6.32 -9.92 14.81
C GLY A 220 -5.65 -11.06 14.05
N ASN A 221 -6.11 -11.42 12.85
CA ASN A 221 -5.49 -12.50 12.07
C ASN A 221 -4.36 -12.04 11.13
N HIS A 222 -3.95 -10.76 11.18
CA HIS A 222 -2.88 -10.24 10.31
C HIS A 222 -1.52 -10.92 10.52
N SER A 223 -1.24 -11.43 11.72
CA SER A 223 0.00 -12.17 12.01
C SER A 223 0.14 -13.47 11.21
N LEU A 224 -0.96 -14.02 10.67
CA LEU A 224 -0.90 -15.17 9.77
C LEU A 224 -0.12 -14.85 8.48
N LEU A 225 -0.13 -13.58 8.05
CA LEU A 225 0.63 -13.14 6.88
C LEU A 225 2.15 -13.25 7.11
N ALA A 226 2.62 -13.09 8.35
CA ALA A 226 4.04 -13.20 8.69
C ALA A 226 4.54 -14.65 8.64
N ASN A 227 3.66 -15.63 8.90
CA ASN A 227 4.01 -17.05 9.04
C ASN A 227 3.82 -17.86 7.75
N CYS A 228 3.59 -17.20 6.62
CA CYS A 228 3.38 -17.85 5.33
C CYS A 228 4.71 -18.42 4.80
N SER A 229 4.93 -19.73 4.99
CA SER A 229 6.15 -20.44 4.61
C SER A 229 6.32 -20.55 3.09
N THR A 230 7.55 -20.37 2.60
CA THR A 230 7.92 -20.69 1.21
C THR A 230 7.77 -22.17 0.87
N ASN A 231 7.66 -23.05 1.87
CA ASN A 231 7.60 -24.50 1.73
C ASN A 231 6.20 -25.05 2.06
N CYS A 232 5.15 -24.45 1.49
CA CYS A 232 3.80 -25.00 1.60
C CYS A 232 3.67 -26.28 0.75
N THR A 233 3.55 -27.44 1.41
CA THR A 233 3.34 -28.75 0.78
C THR A 233 1.87 -29.14 0.62
N GLU A 234 0.96 -28.35 1.19
CA GLU A 234 -0.48 -28.50 1.02
C GLU A 234 -0.94 -27.98 -0.34
N ASP A 235 -2.03 -28.53 -0.88
CA ASP A 235 -2.62 -28.17 -2.17
C ASP A 235 -1.65 -28.23 -3.39
N VAL A 236 -0.61 -29.07 -3.33
CA VAL A 236 0.25 -29.31 -4.50
C VAL A 236 -0.50 -30.13 -5.54
N ASP A 237 -0.76 -29.51 -6.69
CA ASP A 237 -1.32 -30.19 -7.86
C ASP A 237 -0.19 -30.76 -8.73
N ARG A 238 0.03 -32.08 -8.66
CA ARG A 238 1.08 -32.76 -9.43
C ARG A 238 0.91 -32.60 -10.94
N GLN A 239 -0.34 -32.56 -11.42
CA GLN A 239 -0.62 -32.38 -12.84
C GLN A 239 -0.22 -30.97 -13.27
N TYR A 240 -0.52 -29.96 -12.46
CA TYR A 240 -0.03 -28.60 -12.66
C TYR A 240 1.50 -28.56 -12.78
N GLU A 241 2.22 -29.15 -11.84
CA GLU A 241 3.70 -29.13 -11.85
C GLU A 241 4.30 -29.83 -13.07
N GLU A 242 3.72 -30.96 -13.49
CA GLU A 242 4.12 -31.66 -14.70
C GLU A 242 3.89 -30.84 -15.96
N ASP A 243 2.73 -30.19 -16.07
CA ASP A 243 2.39 -29.39 -17.24
C ASP A 243 3.19 -28.09 -17.31
N ILE A 244 3.46 -27.45 -16.17
CA ILE A 244 4.39 -26.32 -16.10
C ILE A 244 5.80 -26.76 -16.51
N ARG A 245 6.31 -27.90 -16.04
CA ARG A 245 7.61 -28.43 -16.48
C ARG A 245 7.67 -28.61 -18.01
N LYS A 246 6.61 -29.16 -18.62
CA LYS A 246 6.51 -29.29 -20.09
C LYS A 246 6.48 -27.94 -20.80
N ILE A 247 5.83 -26.93 -20.22
CA ILE A 247 5.76 -25.57 -20.77
C ILE A 247 7.13 -24.89 -20.70
N LEU A 248 7.84 -25.02 -19.57
CA LEU A 248 9.17 -24.45 -19.37
C LEU A 248 10.23 -25.08 -20.29
N ALA A 249 10.07 -26.34 -20.67
CA ALA A 249 10.95 -27.01 -21.63
C ALA A 249 10.80 -26.50 -23.08
N LYS A 250 9.77 -25.69 -23.39
CA LYS A 250 9.57 -25.15 -24.74
C LYS A 250 10.38 -23.88 -24.97
N LYS A 251 10.78 -23.63 -26.22
CA LYS A 251 11.47 -22.40 -26.63
C LYS A 251 10.64 -21.13 -26.38
N THR A 252 9.32 -21.24 -26.33
CA THR A 252 8.37 -20.11 -26.14
C THR A 252 7.97 -19.89 -24.69
N HIS A 253 8.68 -20.47 -23.71
CA HIS A 253 8.27 -20.44 -22.30
C HIS A 253 8.13 -19.03 -21.73
N ALA A 254 8.95 -18.06 -22.15
CA ALA A 254 8.86 -16.67 -21.68
C ALA A 254 7.46 -16.06 -21.86
N TYR A 255 6.79 -16.32 -22.98
CA TYR A 255 5.42 -15.85 -23.23
C TYR A 255 4.39 -16.56 -22.34
N ALA A 256 4.60 -17.85 -22.08
CA ALA A 256 3.71 -18.63 -21.23
C ALA A 256 3.85 -18.22 -19.75
N ILE A 257 5.07 -17.88 -19.31
CA ILE A 257 5.32 -17.36 -17.95
C ILE A 257 4.56 -16.05 -17.74
N LYS A 258 4.66 -15.07 -18.66
CA LYS A 258 3.93 -13.81 -18.53
C LYS A 258 2.41 -14.00 -18.42
N LYS A 259 1.84 -14.94 -19.19
CA LYS A 259 0.41 -15.28 -19.08
C LYS A 259 0.06 -15.95 -17.75
N LEU A 260 0.95 -16.82 -17.27
CA LEU A 260 0.77 -17.49 -15.99
C LEU A 260 0.81 -16.48 -14.84
N GLU A 261 1.77 -15.55 -14.86
CA GLU A 261 1.88 -14.45 -13.91
C GLU A 261 0.64 -13.56 -13.94
N PHE A 262 0.10 -13.28 -15.14
CA PHE A 262 -1.18 -12.58 -15.28
C PHE A 262 -2.33 -13.36 -14.63
N LEU A 263 -2.50 -14.65 -14.95
CA LEU A 263 -3.57 -15.48 -14.39
C LEU A 263 -3.49 -15.53 -12.86
N GLN A 264 -2.30 -15.74 -12.31
CA GLN A 264 -2.07 -15.72 -10.87
C GLN A 264 -2.33 -14.32 -10.29
N GLY A 265 -1.92 -13.28 -11.01
CA GLY A 265 -2.18 -11.88 -10.69
C GLY A 265 -3.67 -11.53 -10.60
N ILE A 266 -4.55 -12.24 -11.33
CA ILE A 266 -6.02 -12.08 -11.23
C ILE A 266 -6.68 -13.11 -10.31
N GLY A 267 -5.90 -13.88 -9.55
CA GLY A 267 -6.39 -14.76 -8.48
C GLY A 267 -6.49 -16.24 -8.82
N PHE A 268 -5.93 -16.71 -9.94
CA PHE A 268 -5.83 -18.15 -10.21
C PHE A 268 -4.74 -18.79 -9.34
N GLY A 269 -5.03 -19.97 -8.79
CA GLY A 269 -4.07 -20.75 -8.01
C GLY A 269 -3.15 -21.62 -8.88
N GLU A 270 -2.15 -22.23 -8.27
CA GLU A 270 -1.34 -23.29 -8.89
C GLU A 270 -2.13 -24.61 -8.96
N ASN A 271 -2.96 -24.75 -9.99
CA ASN A 271 -3.81 -25.92 -10.20
C ASN A 271 -4.09 -26.20 -11.69
N ARG A 272 -4.66 -27.38 -12.00
CA ARG A 272 -5.00 -27.80 -13.37
C ARG A 272 -5.89 -26.82 -14.15
N TYR A 273 -6.76 -26.05 -13.49
CA TYR A 273 -7.63 -25.09 -14.16
C TYR A 273 -6.84 -23.90 -14.70
N THR A 274 -5.78 -23.50 -14.00
CA THR A 274 -4.85 -22.46 -14.45
C THR A 274 -4.11 -22.88 -15.70
N VAL A 275 -3.64 -24.13 -15.78
CA VAL A 275 -3.02 -24.67 -17.01
C VAL A 275 -4.02 -24.67 -18.16
N LYS A 276 -5.26 -25.11 -17.90
CA LYS A 276 -6.32 -25.12 -18.91
C LYS A 276 -6.62 -23.71 -19.43
N ALA A 277 -6.69 -22.71 -18.55
CA ALA A 277 -6.88 -21.32 -18.91
C ALA A 277 -5.68 -20.78 -19.71
N LEU A 278 -4.45 -21.10 -19.27
CA LEU A 278 -3.21 -20.70 -19.92
C LEU A 278 -3.12 -21.16 -21.38
N VAL A 279 -3.53 -22.40 -21.66
CA VAL A 279 -3.56 -22.97 -23.02
C VAL A 279 -4.65 -22.31 -23.87
N SER A 280 -5.75 -21.86 -23.25
CA SER A 280 -6.89 -21.26 -23.95
C SER A 280 -6.73 -19.76 -24.22
N LEU A 281 -5.80 -19.09 -23.54
CA LEU A 281 -5.53 -17.65 -23.72
C LEU A 281 -4.81 -17.37 -25.05
N ASN A 282 -5.48 -16.66 -25.94
CA ASN A 282 -4.88 -16.08 -27.15
C ASN A 282 -4.40 -14.65 -26.85
N GLY A 283 -3.13 -14.34 -27.13
CA GLY A 283 -2.47 -13.04 -26.83
C GLY A 283 -1.15 -13.19 -26.08
N SER A 284 -0.34 -12.14 -25.92
CA SER A 284 0.82 -12.11 -24.99
C SER A 284 0.40 -11.52 -23.64
N GLY A 285 1.08 -11.84 -22.53
CA GLY A 285 0.72 -11.28 -21.21
C GLY A 285 0.64 -9.74 -21.20
N ASP A 286 1.51 -9.07 -21.97
CA ASP A 286 1.50 -7.61 -22.13
C ASP A 286 0.24 -7.07 -22.85
N GLN A 287 -0.44 -7.90 -23.67
CA GLN A 287 -1.70 -7.54 -24.33
C GLN A 287 -2.92 -7.75 -23.43
N LEU A 288 -2.78 -8.56 -22.37
CA LEU A 288 -3.83 -8.83 -21.38
C LEU A 288 -3.84 -7.81 -20.23
N LEU A 289 -2.81 -6.95 -20.16
CA LEU A 289 -2.67 -5.86 -19.18
C LEU A 289 -3.19 -4.50 -19.68
N ARG A 290 -3.72 -4.44 -20.91
CA ARG A 290 -4.45 -3.29 -21.46
C ARG A 290 -5.94 -3.42 -21.18
#